data_AF-A0A353XZZ7-F1
#
_entry.id   AF-A0A353XZZ7-F1
#
_cell.length_a   1.000
_cell.length_b   1.000
_cell.length_c   1.000
_cell.angle_alpha   90.00
_cell.angle_beta   90.00
_cell.angle_gamma   90.00
#
_symmetry.space_group_name_H-M   'P 1'
#
loop_
_entity.id
_entity.type
_entity.pdbx_description
1 polymer ?
#
loop_
_entity_poly.entity_id
_entity_poly.type
_entity_poly.pdbx_seq_one_letter_code
_entity_poly.pdbx_strand_id
1 'polypeptide(L)' 'GVKQDDVIQMLNGKKIATLSDIKIELLDKPPGEEVSLGVSRKGLLWGDEIHEFTFELGQ' A
#
# COMPACT_ATOMS: atom_id res chain seq x y z
N GLY A 1 -8.18 -5.20 5.55
CA GLY A 1 -6.99 -5.64 4.81
C GLY A 1 -7.14 -5.35 3.33
N VAL A 2 -6.02 -5.48 2.61
CA VAL A 2 -5.94 -5.33 1.14
C VAL A 2 -6.78 -6.42 0.48
N LYS A 3 -7.48 -6.09 -0.60
CA LYS A 3 -8.31 -7.01 -1.38
C LYS A 3 -7.71 -7.20 -2.77
N GLN A 4 -8.13 -8.29 -3.41
CA GLN A 4 -7.89 -8.48 -4.84
C GLN A 4 -8.43 -7.27 -5.61
N ASP A 5 -7.66 -6.82 -6.61
CA ASP A 5 -7.91 -5.64 -7.44
C ASP A 5 -7.67 -4.26 -6.79
N ASP A 6 -7.18 -4.21 -5.54
CA ASP A 6 -6.66 -2.97 -4.99
C ASP A 6 -5.41 -2.52 -5.75
N VAL A 7 -5.35 -1.23 -6.08
CA VAL A 7 -4.18 -0.61 -6.71
C VAL A 7 -3.40 0.17 -5.67
N ILE A 8 -2.16 -0.22 -5.41
CA ILE A 8 -1.27 0.50 -4.50
C ILE A 8 -0.94 1.86 -5.10
N GLN A 9 -1.19 2.93 -4.34
CA GLN A 9 -0.88 4.31 -4.73
C GLN A 9 0.16 4.96 -3.81
N MET A 10 0.24 4.50 -2.56
CA MET A 10 1.15 5.05 -1.56
C MET A 10 1.72 3.97 -0.64
N LEU A 11 2.93 4.22 -0.15
CA LEU A 11 3.61 3.42 0.88
C LEU A 11 4.39 4.37 1.79
N ASN A 12 4.14 4.32 3.09
CA ASN A 12 4.73 5.18 4.13
C ASN A 12 4.66 6.68 3.79
N GLY A 13 3.51 7.13 3.30
CA GLY A 13 3.32 8.52 2.89
C GLY A 13 3.97 8.90 1.55
N LYS A 14 4.73 8.00 0.91
CA LYS A 14 5.32 8.24 -0.42
C LYS A 14 4.42 7.71 -1.52
N LYS A 15 4.32 8.48 -2.61
CA LYS A 15 3.59 8.05 -3.81
C LYS A 15 4.36 6.94 -4.53
N ILE A 16 3.63 5.90 -4.93
CA ILE A 16 4.14 4.74 -5.65
C ILE A 16 3.59 4.80 -7.07
N ALA A 17 4.47 4.79 -8.07
CA ALA A 17 4.10 4.75 -9.49
C ALA A 17 4.52 3.42 -10.13
N THR A 18 5.54 2.76 -9.60
CA THR A 18 6.09 1.52 -10.13
C THR A 18 6.32 0.48 -9.03
N LEU A 19 6.44 -0.79 -9.44
CA LEU A 19 6.82 -1.88 -8.53
C LEU A 19 8.22 -1.68 -7.94
N SER A 20 9.11 -0.98 -8.63
CA SER A 20 10.46 -0.68 -8.13
C SER A 20 10.42 0.28 -6.95
N ASP A 21 9.48 1.24 -6.93
CA ASP A 21 9.33 2.19 -5.83
C ASP A 21 9.00 1.46 -4.52
N ILE A 22 8.16 0.42 -4.61
CA ILE A 22 7.84 -0.45 -3.47
C ILE A 22 9.10 -1.14 -2.94
N LYS A 23 9.89 -1.75 -3.83
CA LYS A 23 11.12 -2.45 -3.44
C LYS A 23 12.12 -1.51 -2.78
N ILE A 24 12.28 -0.31 -3.32
CA ILE A 24 13.18 0.72 -2.79
C ILE A 24 12.71 1.15 -1.39
N GLU A 25 11.41 1.40 -1.24
CA GLU A 25 10.84 1.86 0.04
C GLU A 25 10.89 0.80 1.15
N LEU A 26 10.90 -0.49 0.78
CA LEU A 26 11.00 -1.60 1.74
C LEU A 26 12.41 -2.14 1.94
N LEU A 27 13.41 -1.69 1.16
CA LEU A 27 14.73 -2.32 1.06
C LEU A 27 15.44 -2.45 2.42
N ASP A 28 15.35 -1.40 3.24
CA ASP A 28 16.07 -1.29 4.52
C ASP A 28 15.17 -1.48 5.73
N LYS A 29 13.92 -1.95 5.54
CA LYS A 29 12.95 -2.11 6.62
C LYS A 29 13.07 -3.50 7.26
N PRO A 30 13.37 -3.61 8.57
CA PRO A 30 13.36 -4.89 9.25
C PRO A 30 11.96 -5.51 9.28
N PRO A 31 11.88 -6.86 9.32
CA PRO A 31 10.64 -7.55 9.65
C PRO A 31 10.07 -7.06 10.99
N GLY A 32 8.74 -6.96 11.08
CA GLY A 32 8.04 -6.42 12.24
C GLY A 32 7.94 -4.90 12.28
N GLU A 33 8.61 -4.16 11.38
CA GLU A 33 8.40 -2.71 11.28
C GLU A 33 7.00 -2.40 10.73
N GLU A 34 6.36 -1.40 11.33
CA GLU A 34 5.07 -0.90 10.87
C GLU A 34 5.20 -0.16 9.54
N VAL A 35 4.34 -0.50 8.58
CA VAL A 35 4.22 0.15 7.28
C VAL A 35 2.78 0.59 7.02
N SER A 36 2.62 1.77 6.41
CA SER A 36 1.32 2.28 5.95
C SER A 36 1.19 2.14 4.44
N LEU A 37 0.11 1.55 3.97
CA LEU A 37 -0.20 1.33 2.57
C LEU A 37 -1.49 2.05 2.19
N GLY A 38 -1.40 2.97 1.23
CA GLY A 38 -2.54 3.59 0.60
C GLY A 38 -2.91 2.89 -0.70
N VAL A 39 -4.16 2.44 -0.82
CA VAL A 39 -4.67 1.77 -2.02
C VAL A 39 -5.89 2.48 -2.57
N SER A 40 -6.02 2.48 -3.90
CA SER A 40 -7.26 2.79 -4.59
C SER A 40 -8.04 1.50 -4.81
N ARG A 41 -9.29 1.49 -4.38
CA ARG A 41 -10.22 0.39 -4.62
C ARG A 41 -11.37 0.89 -5.49
N LYS A 42 -11.64 0.17 -6.57
CA LYS A 42 -12.79 0.48 -7.42
C LYS A 42 -14.08 0.11 -6.70
N GLY A 43 -14.85 1.11 -6.29
CA GLY A 43 -16.18 0.94 -5.74
C GLY A 43 -17.19 0.68 -6.85
N LEU A 44 -17.99 -0.38 -6.69
CA LEU A 44 -19.06 -0.74 -7.64
C LEU A 44 -20.14 0.36 -7.77
N LEU A 45 -20.34 1.16 -6.72
CA LEU A 45 -21.43 2.14 -6.63
C LEU A 45 -20.95 3.60 -6.62
N TRP A 46 -19.78 3.90 -6.05
CA TRP A 46 -19.38 5.27 -5.70
C TRP A 46 -18.09 5.74 -6.40
N GLY A 47 -17.57 4.96 -7.35
CA GLY A 47 -16.29 5.25 -7.99
C GLY A 47 -15.10 4.77 -7.16
N ASP A 48 -13.91 5.28 -7.47
CA ASP A 48 -12.67 4.87 -6.80
C ASP A 48 -12.60 5.44 -5.39
N GLU A 49 -12.31 4.59 -4.42
CA GLU A 49 -12.16 4.92 -3.00
C GLU A 49 -10.70 4.75 -2.59
N ILE A 50 -10.18 5.70 -1.79
CA ILE A 50 -8.85 5.56 -1.18
C ILE A 50 -9.02 4.92 0.20
N HIS A 51 -8.25 3.86 0.45
CA HIS A 51 -8.16 3.18 1.73
C HIS A 51 -6.72 3.20 2.22
N GLU A 52 -6.53 3.39 3.52
CA GLU A 52 -5.21 3.32 4.17
C GLU A 52 -5.19 2.15 5.16
N PHE A 53 -4.11 1.37 5.12
CA PHE A 53 -3.91 0.21 5.99
C PHE A 53 -2.53 0.27 6.62
N THR A 54 -2.47 -0.07 7.91
CA THR A 54 -1.22 -0.19 8.65
C THR A 54 -1.00 -1.64 9.05
N PHE A 55 0.21 -2.16 8.84
CA PHE A 55 0.58 -3.54 9.17
C PHE A 55 2.07 -3.68 9.47
N GLU A 56 2.45 -4.74 10.16
CA GLU A 56 3.85 -5.12 10.38
C GLU A 56 4.40 -5.86 9.15
N LEU A 57 5.61 -5.48 8.71
CA LEU A 57 6.25 -6.07 7.55
C LEU A 57 6.67 -7.53 7.81
N GLY A 58 6.23 -8.45 6.94
CA GLY A 58 6.62 -9.86 6.99
C GLY A 58 5.74 -10.78 7.85
N GLN A 59 4.61 -10.26 8.37
CA GLN A 59 3.54 -11.04 9.02
C GLN A 59 2.52 -11.58 8.01
#